data_AF-A0A1G2ZEB9-F1
#
_entry.id   AF-A0A1G2ZEB9-F1
#
_cell.length_a   1.000
_cell.length_b   1.000
_cell.length_c   1.000
_cell.angle_alpha   90.00
_cell.angle_beta   90.00
_cell.angle_gamma   90.00
#
_symmetry.space_group_name_H-M   'P 1'
#
loop_
_entity.id
_entity.type
_entity.pdbx_description
1 polymer ?
#
loop_
_entity_poly.entity_id
_entity_poly.type
_entity_poly.pdbx_seq_one_letter_code
_entity_poly.pdbx_strand_id
1 'polypeptide(L)'
;MEFMANVPYSDRHISALCMMELVQGCMNKEELKSVKKFIRENICHLIHPDERISEKAIHLLERHAMSEGLRTVDALIAASALIQGATLATANYKHFKNISNLEVRKFNPS
;
A
#
# COMPACT_ATOMS: atom_id res chain seq x y z
N MET A 1 7.47 15.09 -2.42
CA MET A 1 7.15 15.12 -3.87
C MET A 1 8.24 14.53 -4.76
N GLU A 2 9.50 14.47 -4.31
CA GLU A 2 10.65 13.97 -5.08
C GLU A 2 10.59 12.46 -5.42
N PHE A 3 10.02 11.62 -4.53
CA PHE A 3 9.90 10.17 -4.76
C PHE A 3 9.10 9.84 -6.03
N MET A 4 7.98 10.53 -6.24
CA MET A 4 7.12 10.30 -7.39
C MET A 4 7.68 10.91 -8.68
N ALA A 5 8.59 11.87 -8.61
CA ALA A 5 9.16 12.51 -9.80
C ALA A 5 9.85 11.48 -10.71
N ASN A 6 10.39 10.41 -10.14
CA ASN A 6 11.07 9.33 -10.85
C ASN A 6 10.21 8.08 -11.10
N VAL A 7 8.90 8.14 -10.81
CA VAL A 7 7.95 7.04 -11.05
C VAL A 7 6.97 7.51 -12.12
N PRO A 8 6.86 6.84 -13.29
CA PRO A 8 5.88 7.19 -14.32
C PRO A 8 4.46 7.22 -13.74
N TYR A 9 3.60 8.16 -14.19
CA TYR A 9 2.24 8.26 -13.68
C TYR A 9 1.46 6.95 -13.81
N SER A 10 1.62 6.24 -14.94
CA SER A 10 1.01 4.94 -15.21
C SER A 10 1.34 3.86 -14.18
N ASP A 11 2.44 4.01 -13.45
CA ASP A 11 2.94 2.99 -12.52
C ASP A 11 2.62 3.38 -11.06
N ARG A 12 1.92 4.50 -10.85
CA ARG A 12 1.54 4.99 -9.53
C ARG A 12 0.19 4.42 -9.16
N HIS A 13 0.21 3.41 -8.32
CA HIS A 13 -0.98 2.75 -7.79
C HIS A 13 -1.09 2.96 -6.29
N ILE A 14 -2.32 2.94 -5.79
CA ILE A 14 -2.58 2.88 -4.35
C ILE A 14 -3.56 1.75 -4.05
N SER A 15 -3.30 0.99 -2.98
CA SER A 15 -4.28 0.02 -2.48
C SER A 15 -5.48 0.75 -1.88
N ALA A 16 -6.68 0.21 -2.07
CA ALA A 16 -7.89 0.71 -1.43
C ALA A 16 -7.76 0.73 0.10
N LEU A 17 -6.97 -0.18 0.68
CA LEU A 17 -6.70 -0.20 2.12
C LEU A 17 -5.90 1.02 2.57
N CYS A 18 -4.84 1.39 1.85
CA CYS A 18 -4.10 2.62 2.12
C CYS A 18 -4.99 3.85 1.96
N MET A 19 -5.89 3.86 0.97
CA MET A 19 -6.86 4.96 0.82
C MET A 19 -7.83 5.03 2.00
N MET A 20 -8.29 3.89 2.52
CA MET A 20 -9.13 3.83 3.72
C MET A 20 -8.39 4.37 4.96
N GLU A 21 -7.11 4.01 5.14
CA GLU A 21 -6.28 4.53 6.23
C GLU A 21 -6.10 6.05 6.13
N LEU A 22 -5.84 6.58 4.93
CA LEU A 22 -5.74 8.02 4.69
C LEU A 22 -7.05 8.76 5.02
N VAL A 23 -8.19 8.19 4.63
CA VAL A 23 -9.51 8.76 4.94
C VAL A 23 -9.78 8.72 6.44
N GLN A 24 -9.47 7.60 7.11
CA GLN A 24 -9.68 7.44 8.55
C GLN A 24 -8.80 8.38 9.37
N GLY A 25 -7.58 8.67 8.91
CA GLY A 25 -6.66 9.59 9.57
C GLY A 25 -7.02 11.07 9.41
N CYS A 26 -7.98 11.43 8.55
CA CYS A 26 -8.43 12.81 8.39
C CYS A 26 -9.25 13.26 9.61
N MET A 27 -8.90 14.40 10.18
CA MET A 27 -9.57 14.97 11.36
C MET A 27 -10.76 15.86 11.00
N ASN A 28 -10.86 16.30 9.74
CA ASN A 28 -11.93 17.19 9.27
C ASN A 28 -12.17 17.06 7.75
N LYS A 29 -13.19 17.77 7.24
CA LYS A 29 -13.60 17.73 5.83
C LYS A 29 -12.57 18.35 4.87
N GLU A 30 -11.81 19.34 5.32
CA GLU A 30 -10.81 20.01 4.47
C GLU A 30 -9.58 19.11 4.25
N GLU A 31 -9.15 18.38 5.28
CA GLU A 31 -8.13 17.34 5.15
C GLU A 31 -8.58 16.23 4.20
N LEU A 32 -9.82 15.73 4.37
CA LEU A 32 -10.37 14.71 3.48
C LEU A 32 -10.43 15.18 2.02
N LYS A 33 -10.81 16.44 1.79
CA LYS A 33 -10.84 17.05 0.45
C LYS A 33 -9.44 17.14 -0.14
N SER A 34 -8.45 17.50 0.67
CA SER A 34 -7.04 17.59 0.29
C SER A 34 -6.46 16.22 -0.08
N VAL A 35 -6.71 15.19 0.74
CA VAL A 35 -6.32 13.79 0.45
C VAL A 35 -6.94 13.32 -0.86
N LYS A 36 -8.25 13.49 -1.04
CA LYS A 36 -8.94 13.08 -2.29
C LYS A 36 -8.41 13.80 -3.52
N LYS A 37 -8.08 15.10 -3.39
CA LYS A 37 -7.48 15.88 -4.48
C LYS A 37 -6.09 15.34 -4.83
N PHE A 38 -5.24 15.15 -3.82
CA PHE A 38 -3.88 14.61 -4.00
C PHE A 38 -3.91 13.26 -4.73
N ILE A 39 -4.74 12.31 -4.27
CA ILE A 39 -4.83 10.99 -4.88
C ILE A 39 -5.29 11.08 -6.33
N ARG A 40 -6.31 11.90 -6.63
CA ARG A 40 -6.79 12.10 -8.01
C ARG A 40 -5.74 12.67 -8.95
N GLU A 41 -4.87 13.56 -8.46
CA GLU A 41 -3.86 14.23 -9.27
C GLU A 41 -2.59 13.40 -9.47
N ASN A 42 -2.34 12.41 -8.60
CA ASN A 42 -1.03 11.77 -8.48
C ASN A 42 -1.01 10.26 -8.62
N ILE A 43 -2.16 9.60 -8.49
CA ILE A 43 -2.30 8.15 -8.54
C ILE A 43 -3.15 7.76 -9.74
N CYS A 44 -2.61 6.90 -10.59
CA CYS A 44 -3.28 6.45 -11.82
C CYS A 44 -4.36 5.41 -11.55
N HIS A 45 -4.13 4.49 -10.59
CA HIS A 45 -5.09 3.41 -10.32
C HIS A 45 -5.27 3.13 -8.82
N LEU A 46 -6.52 2.95 -8.41
CA LEU A 46 -6.91 2.45 -7.10
C LEU A 46 -7.10 0.93 -7.17
N ILE A 47 -6.29 0.17 -6.46
CA ILE A 47 -6.33 -1.29 -6.47
C ILE A 47 -7.27 -1.77 -5.36
N HIS A 48 -8.41 -2.32 -5.76
CA HIS A 48 -9.33 -2.99 -4.84
C HIS A 48 -8.88 -4.44 -4.61
N PRO A 49 -8.99 -4.96 -3.38
CA PRO A 49 -8.81 -6.38 -3.13
C PRO A 49 -9.85 -7.19 -3.91
N ASP A 50 -9.37 -8.13 -4.71
CA ASP A 50 -10.15 -9.21 -5.28
C ASP A 50 -9.89 -10.52 -4.53
N GLU A 51 -10.47 -11.62 -5.02
CA GLU A 51 -10.29 -12.96 -4.45
C GLU A 51 -8.81 -13.40 -4.46
N ARG A 52 -8.07 -13.10 -5.53
CA ARG A 52 -6.65 -13.48 -5.63
C ARG A 52 -5.80 -12.75 -4.61
N ILE A 53 -6.09 -11.47 -4.37
CA ILE A 53 -5.42 -10.67 -3.34
C ILE A 53 -5.78 -11.17 -1.95
N SER A 54 -7.05 -11.48 -1.68
CA SER A 54 -7.47 -11.95 -0.35
C SER A 54 -6.89 -13.34 -0.02
N GLU A 55 -6.92 -14.28 -0.96
CA GLU A 55 -6.27 -15.60 -0.82
C GLU A 55 -4.77 -15.46 -0.54
N LYS A 56 -4.08 -14.60 -1.30
CA LYS A 56 -2.66 -14.34 -1.09
C LYS A 56 -2.40 -13.73 0.29
N ALA A 57 -3.24 -12.81 0.74
CA ALA A 57 -3.11 -12.19 2.06
C ALA A 57 -3.30 -13.20 3.19
N ILE A 58 -4.26 -14.13 3.05
CA ILE A 58 -4.45 -15.24 4.00
C ILE A 58 -3.17 -16.07 4.10
N HIS A 59 -2.59 -16.47 2.97
CA HIS A 59 -1.33 -17.23 2.96
C HIS A 59 -0.14 -16.47 3.57
N LEU A 60 -0.08 -15.14 3.40
CA LEU A 60 0.94 -14.32 4.06
C LEU A 60 0.74 -14.32 5.57
N LEU A 61 -0.50 -14.20 6.06
CA LEU A 61 -0.79 -14.27 7.49
C LEU A 61 -0.46 -15.64 8.07
N GLU A 62 -0.85 -16.73 7.42
CA GLU A 62 -0.52 -18.10 7.86
C GLU A 62 0.99 -18.30 8.07
N ARG A 63 1.81 -17.64 7.25
CA ARG A 63 3.28 -17.75 7.30
C ARG A 63 3.94 -16.78 8.29
N HIS A 64 3.38 -15.58 8.48
CA HIS A 64 4.07 -14.47 9.16
C HIS A 64 3.35 -13.92 10.41
N ALA A 65 2.12 -14.36 10.69
CA ALA A 65 1.31 -13.79 11.79
C ALA A 65 1.95 -13.99 13.16
N MET A 66 2.62 -15.13 13.40
CA MET A 66 3.20 -15.45 14.72
C MET A 66 4.63 -14.96 14.90
N SER A 67 5.36 -14.72 13.82
CA SER A 67 6.80 -14.43 13.84
C SER A 67 7.13 -12.94 13.73
N GLU A 68 6.36 -12.18 12.93
CA GLU A 68 6.73 -10.81 12.56
C GLU A 68 5.63 -9.77 12.78
N GLY A 69 4.50 -10.18 13.39
CA GLY A 69 3.40 -9.27 13.72
C GLY A 69 2.71 -8.65 12.51
N LEU A 70 2.79 -9.31 11.35
CA LEU A 70 2.12 -8.87 10.12
C LEU A 70 0.62 -8.77 10.37
N ARG A 71 0.06 -7.57 10.19
CA ARG A 71 -1.37 -7.30 10.42
C ARG A 71 -2.17 -7.57 9.16
N THR A 72 -3.48 -7.80 9.32
CA THR A 72 -4.39 -8.07 8.21
C THR A 72 -4.32 -7.03 7.09
N VAL A 73 -4.26 -5.74 7.45
CA VAL A 73 -4.17 -4.64 6.48
C VAL A 73 -2.82 -4.66 5.75
N ASP A 74 -1.72 -4.84 6.48
CA ASP A 74 -0.38 -4.97 5.88
C ASP A 74 -0.31 -6.18 4.94
N ALA A 75 -0.91 -7.32 5.31
CA ALA A 75 -0.97 -8.52 4.48
C ALA A 75 -1.74 -8.27 3.17
N LEU A 76 -2.87 -7.55 3.21
CA LEU A 76 -3.62 -7.17 2.01
C LEU A 76 -2.85 -6.21 1.11
N ILE A 77 -2.10 -5.26 1.68
CA ILE A 77 -1.26 -4.33 0.93
C ILE A 77 -0.10 -5.09 0.24
N ALA A 78 0.58 -5.96 0.98
CA ALA A 78 1.65 -6.81 0.45
C ALA A 78 1.14 -7.76 -0.65
N ALA A 79 0.00 -8.40 -0.43
CA ALA A 79 -0.65 -9.26 -1.42
C ALA A 79 -1.03 -8.49 -2.69
N SER A 80 -1.54 -7.26 -2.55
CA SER A 80 -1.86 -6.41 -3.69
C SER A 80 -0.62 -6.15 -4.55
N ALA A 81 0.50 -5.77 -3.92
CA ALA A 81 1.76 -5.54 -4.63
C ALA A 81 2.29 -6.81 -5.32
N LEU A 82 2.24 -7.96 -4.64
CA LEU A 82 2.66 -9.25 -5.20
C LEU A 82 1.81 -9.69 -6.40
N ILE A 83 0.48 -9.58 -6.31
CA ILE A 83 -0.42 -9.98 -7.40
C ILE A 83 -0.26 -9.08 -8.63
N GLN A 84 0.03 -7.80 -8.41
CA GLN A 84 0.26 -6.84 -9.50
C GLN A 84 1.71 -6.86 -10.02
N GLY A 85 2.61 -7.62 -9.41
CA GLY A 85 4.04 -7.61 -9.75
C GLY A 85 4.69 -6.23 -9.55
N ALA A 86 4.19 -5.45 -8.58
CA ALA A 86 4.58 -4.07 -8.35
C ALA A 86 5.54 -3.92 -7.17
N THR A 87 6.41 -2.91 -7.24
CA THR A 87 7.25 -2.50 -6.10
C THR A 87 6.40 -1.74 -5.06
N LEU A 88 6.41 -2.19 -3.80
CA LEU A 88 5.75 -1.51 -2.70
C LEU A 88 6.60 -0.36 -2.15
N ALA A 89 6.14 0.87 -2.31
CA ALA A 89 6.71 2.04 -1.64
C ALA A 89 6.06 2.24 -0.27
N THR A 90 6.84 2.25 0.82
CA THR A 90 6.28 2.38 2.17
C THR A 90 7.22 3.05 3.16
N ALA A 91 6.65 3.80 4.11
CA ALA A 91 7.35 4.31 5.29
C ALA A 91 7.55 3.22 6.36
N ASN A 92 6.70 2.19 6.37
CA ASN A 92 6.75 1.08 7.31
C ASN A 92 7.64 -0.07 6.83
N TYR A 93 8.80 0.27 6.25
CA TYR A 93 9.70 -0.69 5.58
C TYR A 93 9.98 -1.96 6.39
N LYS A 94 10.14 -1.83 7.71
CA LYS A 94 10.43 -2.97 8.60
C LYS A 94 9.34 -4.05 8.59
N HIS A 95 8.08 -3.69 8.34
CA HIS A 95 6.96 -4.63 8.32
C HIS A 95 6.92 -5.46 7.03
N PHE A 96 7.49 -4.94 5.93
CA PHE A 96 7.37 -5.55 4.60
C PHE A 96 8.67 -6.20 4.11
N LYS A 97 9.83 -5.78 4.62
CA LYS A 97 11.16 -6.18 4.11
C LYS A 97 11.45 -7.69 4.13
N ASN A 98 10.75 -8.45 4.96
CA ASN A 98 10.97 -9.89 5.15
C ASN A 98 9.95 -10.74 4.38
N ILE A 99 9.00 -10.11 3.69
CA ILE A 99 8.03 -10.81 2.84
C ILE A 99 8.74 -11.27 1.57
N SER A 100 8.78 -12.59 1.36
CA SER A 100 9.45 -13.18 0.21
C SER A 100 8.83 -12.71 -1.11
N ASN A 101 9.69 -12.40 -2.10
CA ASN A 101 9.32 -11.92 -3.44
C ASN A 101 8.61 -10.56 -3.49
N LEU A 102 8.49 -9.86 -2.37
CA LEU A 102 7.97 -8.50 -2.35
C LEU A 102 9.13 -7.52 -2.50
N GLU A 103 9.14 -6.78 -3.61
CA GLU A 103 10.06 -5.66 -3.76
C GLU A 103 9.58 -4.48 -2.91
N VAL A 104 10.39 -4.04 -1.95
CA VAL A 104 10.04 -2.93 -1.06
C VAL A 104 11.03 -1.79 -1.25
N ARG A 105 10.51 -0.60 -1.58
CA ARG A 105 11.27 0.65 -1.57
C ARG A 105 10.89 1.48 -0.36
N LYS A 106 11.91 1.98 0.37
CA LYS A 106 11.70 2.92 1.46
C LYS A 106 11.14 4.23 0.89
N PHE A 107 10.02 4.66 1.44
CA PHE A 107 9.46 5.98 1.20
C PHE A 107 9.57 6.78 2.50
N ASN A 108 10.27 7.90 2.47
CA ASN A 108 10.34 8.81 3.61
C ASN A 108 9.33 9.95 3.36
N PRO A 109 8.22 10.01 4.11
CA PRO A 109 7.34 11.18 4.09
C PRO A 109 8.09 12.33 4.75
N SER A 110 8.81 13.11 3.95
CA SER A 110 9.40 14.39 4.31
C SER A 110 8.33 15.48 4.39
#